data_AF-U3P9R5-F1
#
_entry.id   AF-U3P9R5-F1
#
_cell.length_a   1.000
_cell.length_b   1.000
_cell.length_c   1.000
_cell.angle_alpha   90.00
_cell.angle_beta   90.00
_cell.angle_gamma   90.00
#
_symmetry.space_group_name_H-M   'P 1'
#
loop_
_entity.id
_entity.type
_entity.pdbx_description
1 polymer ?
#
loop_
_entity_poly.entity_id
_entity_poly.type
_entity_poly.pdbx_seq_one_letter_code
_entity_poly.pdbx_strand_id
1 'polypeptide(L)'
;MPYAPTLTAFTDANPGVRVLVTFSALASGTQTINVYRTAEGRRFKVRGGVNLYAVGGVAVMDFEVPLGVAATYQAEQFDSSGLSLGFTDATSVTVSTSGVFTDTSQAILHQPLSPSLSIIANLDASTAADVANVVPGSLTYPEGATVGTWIGGRRQGISGLALTVKAQSYADADEFRNMFGGYTTDFPAVLCVRTAPPVRLPRVLFASVDMVHESVDYINSLVTFALTVNEVAPPAPGLIIPTLRREDLDVAYATRGAGDAAYATRLSRDTDYSKAGLAG
;
A
#
# COMPACT_ATOMS: atom_id res chain seq x y z
N MET A 1 22.50 1.37 17.74
CA MET A 1 23.08 1.26 16.38
C MET A 1 22.66 2.51 15.61
N PRO A 2 23.37 2.95 14.55
CA PRO A 2 23.10 4.24 13.92
C PRO A 2 22.05 4.17 12.79
N TYR A 3 21.22 5.22 12.70
CA TYR A 3 20.31 5.54 11.58
C TYR A 3 18.93 4.85 11.54
N ALA A 4 18.43 4.36 12.68
CA ALA A 4 17.05 3.84 12.76
C ALA A 4 16.02 4.91 12.34
N PRO A 5 15.01 4.58 11.51
CA PRO A 5 13.96 5.52 11.16
C PRO A 5 13.03 5.80 12.34
N THR A 6 12.50 7.01 12.38
CA THR A 6 11.35 7.39 13.21
C THR A 6 10.07 7.06 12.45
N LEU A 7 9.12 6.42 13.11
CA LEU A 7 7.85 6.00 12.51
C LEU A 7 6.68 6.73 13.17
N THR A 8 5.82 7.35 12.36
CA THR A 8 4.58 7.98 12.82
C THR A 8 3.40 7.35 12.11
N ALA A 9 2.54 6.65 12.85
CA ALA A 9 1.32 6.05 12.30
C ALA A 9 0.16 7.05 12.32
N PHE A 10 -0.60 7.08 11.23
CA PHE A 10 -1.84 7.84 11.09
C PHE A 10 -2.99 6.86 10.84
N THR A 11 -3.98 6.87 11.74
CA THR A 11 -5.16 6.00 11.66
C THR A 11 -6.39 6.72 11.11
N ASP A 12 -6.26 7.99 10.75
CA ASP A 12 -7.32 8.75 10.09
C ASP A 12 -7.49 8.36 8.61
N ALA A 13 -8.64 8.75 8.04
CA ALA A 13 -9.00 8.52 6.64
C ALA A 13 -8.60 9.69 5.71
N ASN A 14 -7.59 10.49 6.04
CA ASN A 14 -7.20 11.66 5.24
C ASN A 14 -5.72 11.65 4.85
N PRO A 15 -5.32 11.13 3.66
CA PRO A 15 -6.13 10.49 2.61
C PRO A 15 -6.49 9.02 2.91
N GLY A 16 -5.95 8.47 3.99
CA GLY A 16 -6.11 7.07 4.36
C GLY A 16 -5.08 6.66 5.40
N VAL A 17 -5.29 5.49 6.00
CA VAL A 17 -4.37 4.95 7.02
C VAL A 17 -2.98 4.72 6.43
N ARG A 18 -1.96 5.23 7.12
CA ARG A 18 -0.60 5.35 6.59
C ARG A 18 0.45 5.45 7.69
N VAL A 19 1.72 5.26 7.33
CA VAL A 19 2.86 5.49 8.22
C VAL A 19 3.85 6.43 7.54
N LEU A 20 4.22 7.51 8.22
CA LEU A 20 5.36 8.32 7.83
C LEU A 20 6.64 7.68 8.37
N VAL A 21 7.57 7.40 7.47
CA VAL A 21 8.88 6.82 7.77
C VAL A 21 9.93 7.90 7.55
N THR A 22 10.56 8.37 8.62
CA THR A 22 11.52 9.47 8.58
C THR A 22 12.92 9.00 8.95
N PHE A 23 13.88 9.21 8.06
CA PHE A 23 15.30 9.01 8.26
C PHE A 23 15.97 10.36 8.47
N SER A 24 16.14 10.77 9.72
CA SER A 24 16.74 12.07 10.08
C SER A 24 18.27 12.09 9.94
N ALA A 25 18.91 10.93 9.95
CA ALA A 25 20.34 10.76 9.76
C ALA A 25 20.61 9.50 8.93
N LEU A 26 21.65 9.55 8.12
CA LEU A 26 22.10 8.47 7.23
C LEU A 26 23.63 8.39 7.25
N ALA A 27 24.18 7.31 6.70
CA ALA A 27 25.62 7.15 6.53
C ALA A 27 26.18 8.29 5.67
N SER A 28 27.40 8.73 6.00
CA SER A 28 28.11 9.76 5.24
C SER A 28 28.27 9.34 3.77
N GLY A 29 28.06 10.27 2.85
CA GLY A 29 28.12 10.01 1.40
C GLY A 29 26.85 9.44 0.79
N THR A 30 25.81 9.17 1.58
CA THR A 30 24.50 8.75 1.04
C THR A 30 23.88 9.84 0.17
N GLN A 31 23.56 9.51 -1.08
CA GLN A 31 22.86 10.38 -2.01
C GLN A 31 21.40 9.96 -2.19
N THR A 32 21.13 8.66 -2.33
CA THR A 32 19.77 8.14 -2.48
C THR A 32 19.54 6.93 -1.58
N ILE A 33 18.27 6.62 -1.31
CA ILE A 33 17.87 5.43 -0.56
C ILE A 33 16.77 4.63 -1.26
N ASN A 34 16.71 3.34 -0.94
CA ASN A 34 15.57 2.47 -1.20
C ASN A 34 14.96 2.02 0.14
N VAL A 35 13.72 2.43 0.42
CA VAL A 35 13.01 2.07 1.64
C VAL A 35 12.28 0.75 1.46
N TYR A 36 12.40 -0.15 2.43
CA TYR A 36 11.76 -1.44 2.45
C TYR A 36 10.84 -1.59 3.66
N ARG A 37 9.66 -2.15 3.45
CA ARG A 37 8.73 -2.63 4.47
C ARG A 37 8.78 -4.15 4.50
N THR A 38 8.89 -4.74 5.70
CA THR A 38 8.75 -6.18 5.92
C THR A 38 7.60 -6.44 6.88
N ALA A 39 6.69 -7.32 6.50
CA ALA A 39 5.58 -7.77 7.35
C ALA A 39 5.11 -9.16 6.92
N GLU A 40 4.73 -10.01 7.86
CA GLU A 40 4.25 -11.38 7.61
C GLU A 40 5.17 -12.20 6.68
N GLY A 41 6.49 -12.03 6.81
CA GLY A 41 7.47 -12.70 5.95
C GLY A 41 7.56 -12.17 4.51
N ARG A 42 6.79 -11.14 4.15
CA ARG A 42 6.84 -10.46 2.85
C ARG A 42 7.65 -9.17 2.97
N ARG A 43 8.49 -8.90 1.98
CA ARG A 43 9.28 -7.66 1.89
C ARG A 43 8.91 -6.91 0.61
N PHE A 44 8.50 -5.66 0.77
CA PHE A 44 8.15 -4.75 -0.32
C PHE A 44 9.07 -3.53 -0.29
N LYS A 45 9.35 -2.96 -1.47
CA LYS A 45 9.85 -1.58 -1.54
C LYS A 45 8.68 -0.65 -1.25
N VAL A 46 8.85 0.29 -0.34
CA VAL A 46 7.83 1.31 -0.05
C VAL A 46 7.68 2.17 -1.29
N ARG A 47 6.44 2.34 -1.73
CA ARG A 47 6.13 3.13 -2.92
C ARG A 47 6.45 4.60 -2.68
N GLY A 48 7.11 5.24 -3.64
CA GLY A 48 7.69 6.58 -3.47
C GLY A 48 9.01 6.60 -2.67
N GLY A 49 9.42 5.47 -2.09
CA GLY A 49 10.67 5.31 -1.34
C GLY A 49 11.81 4.71 -2.17
N VAL A 50 11.74 4.76 -3.50
CA VAL A 50 12.71 4.14 -4.41
C VAL A 50 13.55 5.21 -5.11
N ASN A 51 14.87 5.04 -5.08
CA ASN A 51 15.85 6.04 -5.53
C ASN A 51 15.59 7.43 -4.95
N LEU A 52 15.14 7.47 -3.69
CA LEU A 52 14.71 8.69 -3.05
C LEU A 52 15.92 9.51 -2.62
N TYR A 53 16.03 10.75 -3.08
CA TYR A 53 17.14 11.63 -2.72
C TYR A 53 17.13 11.93 -1.22
N ALA A 54 18.26 11.70 -0.56
CA ALA A 54 18.31 11.60 0.90
C ALA A 54 19.38 12.45 1.60
N VAL A 55 20.05 13.33 0.86
CA VAL A 55 21.06 14.24 1.43
C VAL A 55 20.40 15.18 2.44
N GLY A 56 20.85 15.11 3.70
CA GLY A 56 20.30 15.90 4.80
C GLY A 56 19.10 15.28 5.51
N GLY A 57 18.80 14.01 5.22
CA GLY A 57 17.65 13.29 5.77
C GLY A 57 16.45 13.30 4.81
N VAL A 58 15.53 12.37 5.03
CA VAL A 58 14.42 12.12 4.12
C VAL A 58 13.25 11.43 4.79
N ALA A 59 12.06 11.56 4.23
CA ALA A 59 10.91 10.80 4.67
C ALA A 59 10.08 10.27 3.49
N VAL A 60 9.32 9.21 3.75
CA VAL A 60 8.36 8.64 2.80
C VAL A 60 7.09 8.27 3.54
N MET A 61 5.94 8.51 2.91
CA MET A 61 4.64 8.08 3.42
C MET A 61 4.28 6.72 2.82
N ASP A 62 3.99 5.75 3.68
CA ASP A 62 3.55 4.42 3.28
C ASP A 62 2.05 4.23 3.52
N PHE A 63 1.29 4.24 2.44
CA PHE A 63 -0.15 3.97 2.42
C PHE A 63 -0.49 2.48 2.32
N GLU A 64 0.50 1.62 2.10
CA GLU A 64 0.33 0.18 1.96
C GLU A 64 0.75 -0.55 3.24
N VAL A 65 0.84 0.15 4.38
CA VAL A 65 1.16 -0.44 5.69
C VAL A 65 0.09 -1.49 6.07
N PRO A 66 0.51 -2.70 6.52
CA PRO A 66 -0.43 -3.71 7.01
C PRO A 66 -1.09 -3.28 8.32
N LEU A 67 -2.30 -3.79 8.55
CA LEU A 67 -3.10 -3.44 9.73
C LEU A 67 -3.06 -4.59 10.75
N GLY A 68 -2.96 -4.26 12.04
CA GLY A 68 -3.03 -5.24 13.13
C GLY A 68 -1.83 -6.19 13.25
N VAL A 69 -0.75 -5.96 12.49
CA VAL A 69 0.52 -6.72 12.58
C VAL A 69 1.71 -5.76 12.53
N ALA A 70 2.86 -6.22 13.01
CA ALA A 70 4.08 -5.43 12.97
C ALA A 70 4.60 -5.26 11.53
N ALA A 71 4.82 -4.00 11.13
CA ALA A 71 5.52 -3.60 9.93
C ALA A 71 6.91 -3.07 10.29
N THR A 72 7.95 -3.69 9.76
CA THR A 72 9.35 -3.33 10.00
C THR A 72 9.91 -2.57 8.81
N TYR A 73 10.49 -1.39 9.04
CA TYR A 73 11.05 -0.52 8.02
C TYR A 73 12.56 -0.38 8.15
N GLN A 74 13.25 -0.39 7.01
CA GLN A 74 14.69 -0.14 6.88
C GLN A 74 14.98 0.44 5.49
N ALA A 75 16.08 1.18 5.34
CA ALA A 75 16.51 1.71 4.05
C ALA A 75 17.86 1.13 3.62
N GLU A 76 18.01 0.85 2.34
CA GLU A 76 19.32 0.65 1.71
C GLU A 76 19.84 1.99 1.22
N GLN A 77 21.11 2.28 1.50
CA GLN A 77 21.74 3.57 1.22
C GLN A 77 22.66 3.45 0.02
N PHE A 78 22.68 4.46 -0.85
CA PHE A 78 23.51 4.48 -2.05
C PHE A 78 24.29 5.80 -2.15
N ASP A 79 25.54 5.71 -2.58
CA ASP A 79 26.37 6.88 -2.87
C ASP A 79 26.04 7.54 -4.22
N SER A 80 26.82 8.56 -4.60
CA SER A 80 26.65 9.28 -5.87
C SER A 80 26.98 8.47 -7.13
N SER A 81 27.67 7.34 -6.97
CA SER A 81 27.98 6.40 -8.05
C SER A 81 26.98 5.25 -8.11
N GLY A 82 25.99 5.22 -7.21
CA GLY A 82 25.01 4.15 -7.09
C GLY A 82 25.52 2.91 -6.36
N LEU A 83 26.65 2.99 -5.64
CA LEU A 83 27.16 1.89 -4.83
C LEU A 83 26.42 1.81 -3.50
N SER A 84 26.04 0.59 -3.10
CA SER A 84 25.36 0.35 -1.83
C SER A 84 26.32 0.59 -0.65
N LEU A 85 25.93 1.46 0.26
CA LEU A 85 26.59 1.73 1.55
C LEU A 85 26.04 0.85 2.67
N GLY A 86 25.12 -0.06 2.35
CA GLY A 86 24.47 -0.96 3.30
C GLY A 86 23.14 -0.44 3.84
N PHE A 87 22.54 -1.23 4.73
CA PHE A 87 21.23 -0.96 5.32
C PHE A 87 21.32 -0.09 6.58
N THR A 88 20.31 0.74 6.80
CA THR A 88 20.05 1.37 8.10
C THR A 88 19.59 0.32 9.11
N ASP A 89 19.56 0.70 10.38
CA ASP A 89 18.78 -0.06 11.37
C ASP A 89 17.30 -0.13 11.00
N ALA A 90 16.64 -1.14 11.54
CA ALA A 90 15.23 -1.39 11.33
C ALA A 90 14.40 -0.93 12.54
N THR A 91 13.29 -0.24 12.27
CA THR A 91 12.28 0.12 13.28
C THR A 91 10.95 -0.54 12.92
N SER A 92 10.18 -0.98 13.91
CA SER A 92 8.85 -1.57 13.67
C SER A 92 7.73 -0.72 14.25
N VAL A 93 6.59 -0.74 13.59
CA VAL A 93 5.33 -0.12 14.06
C VAL A 93 4.19 -1.09 13.83
N THR A 94 3.18 -1.07 14.71
CA THR A 94 1.92 -1.79 14.50
C THR A 94 0.80 -0.76 14.42
N VAL A 95 0.11 -0.72 13.29
CA VAL A 95 -1.07 0.15 13.12
C VAL A 95 -2.27 -0.56 13.72
N SER A 96 -2.86 0.03 14.77
CA SER A 96 -4.05 -0.53 15.41
C SER A 96 -5.25 -0.47 14.48
N THR A 97 -6.10 -1.49 14.54
CA THR A 97 -7.37 -1.56 13.81
C THR A 97 -8.51 -0.87 14.55
N SER A 98 -8.40 -0.68 15.88
CA SER A 98 -9.49 -0.17 16.72
C SER A 98 -9.89 1.28 16.43
N GLY A 99 -8.98 2.07 15.86
CA GLY A 99 -9.25 3.45 15.44
C GLY A 99 -9.53 3.59 13.94
N VAL A 100 -9.54 2.46 13.21
CA VAL A 100 -9.67 2.42 11.75
C VAL A 100 -10.97 1.72 11.35
N PHE A 101 -11.25 0.57 11.98
CA PHE A 101 -12.41 -0.26 11.68
C PHE A 101 -13.42 -0.22 12.81
N THR A 102 -14.69 -0.22 12.43
CA THR A 102 -15.83 -0.41 13.33
C THR A 102 -16.25 -1.87 13.42
N ASP A 103 -15.86 -2.71 12.44
CA ASP A 103 -16.12 -4.14 12.39
C ASP A 103 -14.87 -4.91 11.91
N THR A 104 -14.69 -6.13 12.44
CA THR A 104 -13.71 -7.12 11.99
C THR A 104 -13.88 -7.59 10.55
N SER A 105 -15.07 -7.38 9.96
CA SER A 105 -15.36 -7.68 8.55
C SER A 105 -14.90 -6.57 7.58
N GLN A 106 -14.24 -5.51 8.07
CA GLN A 106 -13.82 -4.40 7.22
C GLN A 106 -12.43 -4.56 6.61
N ALA A 107 -12.25 -3.94 5.45
CA ALA A 107 -10.99 -3.82 4.76
C ALA A 107 -10.82 -2.41 4.19
N ILE A 108 -9.57 -1.97 4.05
CA ILE A 108 -9.27 -0.76 3.27
C ILE A 108 -8.95 -1.20 1.85
N LEU A 109 -9.66 -0.63 0.88
CA LEU A 109 -9.39 -0.81 -0.54
C LEU A 109 -8.90 0.52 -1.10
N HIS A 110 -7.80 0.53 -1.84
CA HIS A 110 -7.31 1.75 -2.48
C HIS A 110 -6.55 1.45 -3.77
N GLN A 111 -6.43 2.47 -4.63
CA GLN A 111 -5.60 2.42 -5.83
C GLN A 111 -4.11 2.63 -5.45
N PRO A 112 -3.22 1.63 -5.66
CA PRO A 112 -1.81 1.75 -5.29
C PRO A 112 -1.08 2.98 -5.86
N LEU A 113 -1.46 3.45 -7.06
CA LEU A 113 -0.84 4.62 -7.68
C LEU A 113 -1.38 5.97 -7.18
N SER A 114 -2.59 5.96 -6.61
CA SER A 114 -3.28 7.16 -6.11
C SER A 114 -3.88 6.86 -4.74
N PRO A 115 -3.09 6.94 -3.65
CA PRO A 115 -3.55 6.53 -2.32
C PRO A 115 -4.69 7.37 -1.75
N SER A 116 -5.00 8.53 -2.34
CA SER A 116 -6.19 9.31 -2.00
C SER A 116 -7.49 8.66 -2.45
N LEU A 117 -7.44 7.81 -3.48
CA LEU A 117 -8.57 6.99 -3.90
C LEU A 117 -8.63 5.76 -3.01
N SER A 118 -9.31 5.89 -1.87
CA SER A 118 -9.37 4.88 -0.82
C SER A 118 -10.75 4.84 -0.17
N ILE A 119 -11.25 3.64 0.14
CA ILE A 119 -12.46 3.44 0.92
C ILE A 119 -12.27 2.39 2.01
N ILE A 120 -13.08 2.48 3.05
CA ILE A 120 -13.28 1.39 4.01
C ILE A 120 -14.57 0.68 3.59
N ALA A 121 -14.48 -0.59 3.19
CA ALA A 121 -15.63 -1.39 2.79
C ALA A 121 -15.85 -2.55 3.75
N ASN A 122 -17.09 -2.99 3.85
CA ASN A 122 -17.42 -4.24 4.54
C ASN A 122 -17.22 -5.40 3.56
N LEU A 123 -16.49 -6.42 3.98
CA LEU A 123 -16.37 -7.68 3.24
C LEU A 123 -17.62 -8.52 3.49
N ASP A 124 -18.23 -9.02 2.42
CA ASP A 124 -19.30 -10.01 2.55
C ASP A 124 -18.75 -11.36 3.04
N ALA A 125 -19.60 -12.18 3.67
CA ALA A 125 -19.24 -13.50 4.17
C ALA A 125 -18.75 -14.46 3.07
N SER A 126 -19.12 -14.21 1.80
CA SER A 126 -18.58 -14.94 0.65
C SER A 126 -17.10 -14.62 0.36
N THR A 127 -16.58 -13.49 0.84
CA THR A 127 -15.19 -13.09 0.59
C THR A 127 -14.23 -14.03 1.27
N ALA A 128 -13.26 -14.54 0.50
CA ALA A 128 -12.26 -15.50 0.99
C ALA A 128 -12.86 -16.76 1.64
N ALA A 129 -14.09 -17.12 1.27
CA ALA A 129 -14.71 -18.39 1.67
C ALA A 129 -13.93 -19.59 1.10
N ASP A 130 -13.34 -19.43 -0.09
CA ASP A 130 -12.38 -20.35 -0.68
C ASP A 130 -11.15 -19.56 -1.16
N VAL A 131 -9.96 -19.98 -0.75
CA VAL A 131 -8.69 -19.36 -1.09
C VAL A 131 -7.79 -20.41 -1.70
N ALA A 132 -7.66 -20.35 -3.03
CA ALA A 132 -6.84 -21.27 -3.79
C ALA A 132 -5.46 -20.66 -4.10
N ASN A 133 -4.40 -21.43 -3.84
CA ASN A 133 -3.07 -21.16 -4.38
C ASN A 133 -2.72 -22.25 -5.39
N VAL A 134 -2.40 -21.87 -6.62
CA VAL A 134 -2.04 -22.83 -7.66
C VAL A 134 -0.65 -23.40 -7.37
N VAL A 135 -0.54 -24.72 -7.33
CA VAL A 135 0.75 -25.44 -7.30
C VAL A 135 0.87 -26.19 -8.63
N PRO A 136 1.42 -25.55 -9.67
CA PRO A 136 1.43 -26.14 -11.00
C PRO A 136 2.29 -27.40 -11.00
N GLY A 137 1.78 -28.47 -11.61
CA GLY A 137 2.52 -29.71 -11.79
C GLY A 137 1.64 -30.81 -12.35
N SER A 138 2.29 -31.91 -12.69
CA SER A 138 1.63 -33.11 -13.18
C SER A 138 2.15 -34.33 -12.43
N LEU A 139 1.22 -35.23 -12.12
CA LEU A 139 1.57 -36.56 -11.63
C LEU A 139 1.87 -37.44 -12.84
N THR A 140 3.09 -37.95 -12.91
CA THR A 140 3.55 -38.82 -13.99
C THR A 140 3.82 -40.21 -13.45
N TYR A 141 3.57 -41.25 -14.25
CA TYR A 141 3.88 -42.63 -13.88
C TYR A 141 4.94 -43.14 -14.84
N PRO A 142 6.23 -43.07 -14.46
CA PRO A 142 7.30 -43.66 -15.26
C PRO A 142 7.02 -45.15 -15.49
N GLU A 143 7.42 -45.65 -16.65
CA GLU A 143 7.26 -47.07 -16.97
C GLU A 143 7.94 -47.95 -15.92
N GLY A 144 7.22 -48.93 -15.38
CA GLY A 144 7.70 -49.81 -14.31
C GLY A 144 7.56 -49.26 -12.88
N ALA A 145 7.10 -48.01 -12.70
CA ALA A 145 6.87 -47.45 -11.37
C ALA A 145 5.48 -47.84 -10.83
N THR A 146 5.43 -48.30 -9.57
CA THR A 146 4.17 -48.59 -8.86
C THR A 146 3.53 -47.33 -8.24
N VAL A 147 4.32 -46.26 -8.06
CA VAL A 147 3.88 -44.98 -7.48
C VAL A 147 4.22 -43.85 -8.45
N GLY A 148 3.32 -42.90 -8.60
CA GLY A 148 3.52 -41.73 -9.47
C GLY A 148 4.58 -40.77 -8.92
N THR A 149 5.35 -40.18 -9.81
CA THR A 149 6.30 -39.09 -9.54
C THR A 149 5.64 -37.76 -9.88
N TRP A 150 5.61 -36.84 -8.91
CA TRP A 150 5.15 -35.48 -9.13
C TRP A 150 6.24 -34.64 -9.79
N ILE A 151 5.93 -33.99 -10.91
CA ILE A 151 6.80 -33.04 -11.60
C ILE A 151 6.08 -31.70 -11.62
N GLY A 152 6.59 -30.70 -10.91
CA GLY A 152 5.90 -29.43 -10.75
C GLY A 152 6.78 -28.25 -10.40
N GLY A 153 6.17 -27.06 -10.45
CA GLY A 153 6.75 -25.80 -10.04
C GLY A 153 6.45 -25.46 -8.57
N ARG A 154 6.67 -24.19 -8.22
CA ARG A 154 6.42 -23.65 -6.88
C ARG A 154 4.99 -23.14 -6.72
N ARG A 155 4.50 -23.08 -5.48
CA ARG A 155 3.24 -22.41 -5.14
C ARG A 155 3.20 -20.99 -5.71
N GLN A 156 2.17 -20.68 -6.46
CA GLN A 156 1.87 -19.36 -7.00
C GLN A 156 1.02 -18.53 -6.02
N GLY A 157 0.74 -17.28 -6.38
CA GLY A 157 -0.16 -16.42 -5.61
C GLY A 157 -1.58 -16.97 -5.52
N ILE A 158 -2.45 -16.24 -4.81
CA ILE A 158 -3.88 -16.55 -4.78
C ILE A 158 -4.46 -16.43 -6.19
N SER A 159 -5.31 -17.36 -6.60
CA SER A 159 -5.99 -17.32 -7.90
C SER A 159 -7.50 -17.51 -7.76
N GLY A 160 -8.27 -16.75 -8.53
CA GLY A 160 -9.73 -16.85 -8.57
C GLY A 160 -10.43 -16.52 -7.26
N LEU A 161 -9.85 -15.63 -6.44
CA LEU A 161 -10.44 -15.22 -5.17
C LEU A 161 -11.73 -14.45 -5.41
N ALA A 162 -12.84 -14.92 -4.83
CA ALA A 162 -14.06 -14.15 -4.74
C ALA A 162 -13.86 -13.02 -3.70
N LEU A 163 -13.90 -11.78 -4.17
CA LEU A 163 -13.86 -10.58 -3.35
C LEU A 163 -15.18 -9.84 -3.52
N THR A 164 -16.04 -9.92 -2.51
CA THR A 164 -17.34 -9.24 -2.48
C THR A 164 -17.32 -8.14 -1.44
N VAL A 165 -17.39 -6.90 -1.89
CA VAL A 165 -17.28 -5.72 -1.03
C VAL A 165 -18.58 -4.92 -1.05
N LYS A 166 -18.95 -4.39 0.11
CA LYS A 166 -20.10 -3.51 0.30
C LYS A 166 -19.62 -2.13 0.66
N ALA A 167 -19.93 -1.16 -0.19
CA ALA A 167 -19.68 0.25 0.07
C ALA A 167 -20.56 0.72 1.24
N GLN A 168 -20.05 1.65 2.05
CA GLN A 168 -20.80 2.20 3.19
C GLN A 168 -21.78 3.31 2.77
N SER A 169 -21.55 3.91 1.60
CA SER A 169 -22.37 4.95 1.01
C SER A 169 -22.27 4.94 -0.52
N TYR A 170 -23.15 5.70 -1.21
CA TYR A 170 -23.01 5.93 -2.65
C TYR A 170 -21.70 6.67 -3.00
N ALA A 171 -21.25 7.58 -2.12
CA ALA A 171 -19.98 8.27 -2.34
C ALA A 171 -18.80 7.30 -2.31
N ASP A 172 -18.78 6.34 -1.37
CA ASP A 172 -17.76 5.29 -1.35
C ASP A 172 -17.86 4.37 -2.57
N ALA A 173 -19.08 4.12 -3.06
CA ALA A 173 -19.29 3.32 -4.27
C ALA A 173 -18.72 4.01 -5.51
N ASP A 174 -18.95 5.32 -5.65
CA ASP A 174 -18.37 6.12 -6.73
C ASP A 174 -16.84 6.20 -6.61
N GLU A 175 -16.33 6.40 -5.40
CA GLU A 175 -14.89 6.39 -5.14
C GLU A 175 -14.25 5.04 -5.48
N PHE A 176 -14.92 3.93 -5.15
CA PHE A 176 -14.47 2.58 -5.52
C PHE A 176 -14.41 2.39 -7.04
N ARG A 177 -15.41 2.87 -7.79
CA ARG A 177 -15.37 2.83 -9.26
C ARG A 177 -14.18 3.63 -9.78
N ASN A 178 -13.95 4.82 -9.23
CA ASN A 178 -12.84 5.70 -9.64
C ASN A 178 -11.45 5.07 -9.42
N MET A 179 -11.31 4.08 -8.53
CA MET A 179 -10.05 3.33 -8.36
C MET A 179 -9.61 2.59 -9.62
N PHE A 180 -10.56 2.22 -10.50
CA PHE A 180 -10.29 1.56 -11.78
C PHE A 180 -10.15 2.56 -12.94
N GLY A 181 -10.28 3.85 -12.67
CA GLY A 181 -10.34 4.91 -13.66
C GLY A 181 -11.77 5.29 -14.03
N GLY A 182 -11.89 6.12 -15.05
CA GLY A 182 -13.13 6.60 -15.62
C GLY A 182 -12.93 6.96 -17.09
N TYR A 183 -13.82 7.76 -17.66
CA TYR A 183 -13.72 8.14 -19.07
C TYR A 183 -12.52 9.04 -19.41
N THR A 184 -11.93 9.70 -18.41
CA THR A 184 -10.85 10.68 -18.59
C THR A 184 -9.61 10.39 -17.74
N THR A 185 -9.63 9.32 -16.95
CA THR A 185 -8.56 8.95 -16.02
C THR A 185 -8.35 7.45 -16.09
N ASP A 186 -7.10 7.02 -16.32
CA ASP A 186 -6.76 5.61 -16.42
C ASP A 186 -5.89 5.18 -15.24
N PHE A 187 -6.27 4.07 -14.62
CA PHE A 187 -5.45 3.39 -13.61
C PHE A 187 -5.25 1.93 -13.99
N PRO A 188 -4.14 1.29 -13.57
CA PRO A 188 -4.03 -0.15 -13.69
C PRO A 188 -5.16 -0.80 -12.89
N ALA A 189 -5.73 -1.88 -13.43
CA ALA A 189 -6.76 -2.69 -12.78
C ALA A 189 -6.16 -3.56 -11.65
N VAL A 190 -5.37 -2.94 -10.78
CA VAL A 190 -4.75 -3.53 -9.59
C VAL A 190 -5.26 -2.76 -8.38
N LEU A 191 -5.82 -3.49 -7.43
CA LEU A 191 -6.37 -2.97 -6.18
C LEU A 191 -5.48 -3.37 -5.01
N CYS A 192 -5.17 -2.44 -4.11
CA CYS A 192 -4.53 -2.77 -2.84
C CYS A 192 -5.61 -3.02 -1.79
N VAL A 193 -5.72 -4.28 -1.35
CA VAL A 193 -6.66 -4.74 -0.33
C VAL A 193 -5.89 -4.93 0.97
N ARG A 194 -6.23 -4.13 1.98
CA ARG A 194 -5.66 -4.23 3.33
C ARG A 194 -6.67 -4.79 4.30
N THR A 195 -6.39 -5.97 4.81
CA THR A 195 -7.25 -6.69 5.76
C THR A 195 -6.59 -6.74 7.13
N ALA A 196 -7.40 -6.99 8.16
CA ALA A 196 -6.94 -7.24 9.52
C ALA A 196 -7.35 -8.65 9.99
N PRO A 197 -6.73 -9.18 11.06
CA PRO A 197 -7.27 -10.36 11.73
C PRO A 197 -8.74 -10.11 12.12
N PRO A 198 -9.65 -11.09 11.97
CA PRO A 198 -9.40 -12.52 11.73
C PRO A 198 -9.40 -12.96 10.25
N VAL A 199 -9.58 -12.05 9.29
CA VAL A 199 -9.64 -12.39 7.86
C VAL A 199 -8.36 -13.11 7.44
N ARG A 200 -8.50 -14.29 6.81
CA ARG A 200 -7.38 -15.16 6.40
C ARG A 200 -6.87 -14.84 4.98
N LEU A 201 -6.71 -13.56 4.70
CA LEU A 201 -6.01 -13.05 3.53
C LEU A 201 -4.67 -12.42 3.97
N PRO A 202 -3.69 -12.27 3.07
CA PRO A 202 -2.53 -11.44 3.35
C PRO A 202 -2.96 -10.06 3.84
N ARG A 203 -2.28 -9.48 4.84
CA ARG A 203 -2.64 -8.16 5.38
C ARG A 203 -2.53 -7.05 4.35
N VAL A 204 -1.69 -7.26 3.33
CA VAL A 204 -1.59 -6.44 2.13
C VAL A 204 -1.63 -7.39 0.94
N LEU A 205 -2.71 -7.33 0.19
CA LEU A 205 -2.93 -8.10 -1.03
C LEU A 205 -3.06 -7.13 -2.20
N PHE A 206 -2.27 -7.34 -3.25
CA PHE A 206 -2.47 -6.66 -4.53
C PHE A 206 -3.24 -7.59 -5.45
N ALA A 207 -4.44 -7.16 -5.83
CA ALA A 207 -5.42 -7.96 -6.54
C ALA A 207 -5.61 -7.40 -7.95
N SER A 208 -5.37 -8.21 -8.99
CA SER A 208 -5.80 -7.85 -10.34
C SER A 208 -7.30 -8.08 -10.47
N VAL A 209 -7.99 -7.12 -11.08
CA VAL A 209 -9.44 -7.16 -11.27
C VAL A 209 -9.72 -7.15 -12.76
N ASP A 210 -10.32 -8.22 -13.26
CA ASP A 210 -10.63 -8.34 -14.69
C ASP A 210 -12.00 -7.72 -15.03
N MET A 211 -12.96 -7.82 -14.11
CA MET A 211 -14.31 -7.29 -14.28
C MET A 211 -14.90 -6.87 -12.94
N VAL A 212 -15.60 -5.73 -12.94
CA VAL A 212 -16.32 -5.19 -11.78
C VAL A 212 -17.81 -5.42 -11.99
N HIS A 213 -18.41 -6.31 -11.20
CA HIS A 213 -19.86 -6.47 -11.16
C HIS A 213 -20.44 -5.65 -10.03
N GLU A 214 -21.36 -4.76 -10.35
CA GLU A 214 -22.05 -3.95 -9.35
C GLU A 214 -23.53 -4.31 -9.29
N SER A 215 -24.04 -4.44 -8.08
CA SER A 215 -25.46 -4.56 -7.79
C SER A 215 -25.88 -3.52 -6.76
N VAL A 216 -27.01 -2.87 -7.03
CA VAL A 216 -27.59 -1.83 -6.15
C VAL A 216 -28.87 -2.37 -5.54
N ASP A 217 -28.92 -2.42 -4.21
CA ASP A 217 -30.18 -2.60 -3.49
C ASP A 217 -30.81 -1.22 -3.23
N TYR A 218 -31.81 -0.87 -4.04
CA TYR A 218 -32.51 0.41 -3.94
C TYR A 218 -33.31 0.58 -2.64
N ILE A 219 -33.64 -0.51 -1.93
CA ILE A 219 -34.40 -0.44 -0.68
C ILE A 219 -33.49 -0.02 0.47
N ASN A 220 -32.28 -0.59 0.53
CA ASN A 220 -31.31 -0.34 1.59
C ASN A 220 -30.20 0.65 1.21
N SER A 221 -30.22 1.18 -0.03
CA SER A 221 -29.16 2.02 -0.60
C SER A 221 -27.76 1.42 -0.44
N LEU A 222 -27.68 0.10 -0.53
CA LEU A 222 -26.46 -0.65 -0.38
C LEU A 222 -25.91 -1.00 -1.76
N VAL A 223 -24.70 -0.56 -2.06
CA VAL A 223 -23.99 -0.92 -3.29
C VAL A 223 -23.00 -2.04 -2.98
N THR A 224 -23.15 -3.16 -3.69
CA THR A 224 -22.27 -4.32 -3.55
C THR A 224 -21.50 -4.53 -4.85
N PHE A 225 -20.19 -4.73 -4.72
CA PHE A 225 -19.31 -5.09 -5.83
C PHE A 225 -18.83 -6.52 -5.65
N ALA A 226 -19.05 -7.35 -6.68
CA ALA A 226 -18.55 -8.71 -6.74
C ALA A 226 -17.42 -8.80 -7.76
N LEU A 227 -16.23 -9.18 -7.29
CA LEU A 227 -15.02 -9.29 -8.08
C LEU A 227 -14.48 -10.73 -8.00
N THR A 228 -13.90 -11.19 -9.10
CA THR A 228 -12.98 -12.33 -9.09
C THR A 228 -11.58 -11.79 -9.31
N VAL A 229 -10.66 -12.08 -8.39
CA VAL A 229 -9.33 -11.48 -8.39
C VAL A 229 -8.20 -12.50 -8.31
N ASN A 230 -7.05 -12.14 -8.87
CA ASN A 230 -5.81 -12.89 -8.72
C ASN A 230 -4.79 -12.05 -7.97
N GLU A 231 -3.97 -12.69 -7.14
CA GLU A 231 -2.84 -11.99 -6.49
C GLU A 231 -1.76 -11.69 -7.53
N VAL A 232 -1.38 -10.42 -7.61
CA VAL A 232 -0.35 -9.93 -8.54
C VAL A 232 0.73 -9.17 -7.79
N ALA A 233 1.84 -8.93 -8.47
CA ALA A 233 2.82 -7.98 -7.98
C ALA A 233 2.22 -6.56 -8.00
N PRO A 234 2.54 -5.71 -7.02
CA PRO A 234 2.13 -4.32 -7.06
C PRO A 234 2.72 -3.60 -8.29
N PRO A 235 2.12 -2.48 -8.74
CA PRO A 235 2.72 -1.62 -9.76
C PRO A 235 4.15 -1.17 -9.40
N ALA A 236 4.94 -0.74 -10.39
CA ALA A 236 6.33 -0.34 -10.15
C ALA A 236 6.46 0.69 -9.01
N PRO A 237 7.26 0.44 -7.94
CA PRO A 237 7.23 1.22 -6.70
C PRO A 237 7.71 2.68 -6.83
N GLY A 238 8.38 3.03 -7.94
CA GLY A 238 8.75 4.41 -8.24
C GLY A 238 7.60 5.25 -8.83
N LEU A 239 6.49 4.63 -9.22
CA LEU A 239 5.31 5.31 -9.75
C LEU A 239 4.28 5.46 -8.64
N ILE A 240 4.05 6.70 -8.23
CA ILE A 240 3.01 7.12 -7.29
C ILE A 240 2.71 8.60 -7.51
N ILE A 241 1.44 8.97 -7.40
CA ILE A 241 1.01 10.36 -7.36
C ILE A 241 1.27 10.86 -5.93
N PRO A 242 2.17 11.84 -5.72
CA PRO A 242 2.46 12.37 -4.39
C PRO A 242 1.21 13.04 -3.80
N THR A 243 0.89 12.74 -2.55
CA THR A 243 -0.26 13.35 -1.87
C THR A 243 0.01 14.76 -1.37
N LEU A 244 1.26 15.07 -1.04
CA LEU A 244 1.74 16.44 -0.78
C LEU A 244 2.59 16.87 -1.96
N ARG A 245 2.14 17.89 -2.67
CA ARG A 245 2.83 18.44 -3.85
C ARG A 245 3.43 19.79 -3.52
N ARG A 246 4.38 20.22 -4.35
CA ARG A 246 4.99 21.54 -4.19
C ARG A 246 3.98 22.68 -4.31
N GLU A 247 3.02 22.52 -5.22
CA GLU A 247 1.91 23.45 -5.41
C GLU A 247 1.04 23.61 -4.17
N ASP A 248 0.84 22.56 -3.38
CA ASP A 248 0.13 22.66 -2.10
C ASP A 248 0.86 23.58 -1.11
N LEU A 249 2.19 23.51 -1.08
CA LEU A 249 3.03 24.38 -0.26
C LEU A 249 3.04 25.82 -0.79
N ASP A 250 3.04 26.01 -2.10
CA ASP A 250 2.98 27.33 -2.72
C ASP A 250 1.61 28.01 -2.49
N VAL A 251 0.51 27.25 -2.37
CA VAL A 251 -0.80 27.75 -1.92
C VAL A 251 -0.81 28.07 -0.43
N ALA A 252 -0.20 27.22 0.40
CA ALA A 252 -0.12 27.43 1.85
C ALA A 252 0.70 28.68 2.22
N TYR A 253 1.71 29.03 1.41
CA TYR A 253 2.63 30.12 1.68
C TYR A 253 2.76 31.07 0.49
N ALA A 254 2.27 32.30 0.65
CA ALA A 254 2.31 33.33 -0.38
C ALA A 254 3.72 33.68 -0.91
N THR A 255 4.78 33.36 -0.15
CA THR A 255 6.17 33.54 -0.59
C THR A 255 7.07 32.43 -0.06
N ARG A 256 8.21 32.18 -0.73
CA ARG A 256 9.23 31.23 -0.23
C ARG A 256 9.76 31.61 1.15
N GLY A 257 9.98 32.91 1.40
CA GLY A 257 10.45 33.39 2.70
C GLY A 257 9.46 33.11 3.84
N ALA A 258 8.15 33.17 3.57
CA ALA A 258 7.13 32.81 4.56
C ALA A 258 7.15 31.30 4.87
N GLY A 259 7.35 30.46 3.86
CA GLY A 259 7.51 29.01 4.05
C GLY A 259 8.79 28.67 4.82
N ASP A 260 9.92 29.29 4.49
CA ASP A 260 11.19 29.05 5.18
C ASP A 260 11.17 29.55 6.63
N ALA A 261 10.42 30.62 6.93
CA ALA A 261 10.24 31.10 8.30
C ALA A 261 9.34 30.20 9.16
N ALA A 262 8.44 29.42 8.54
CA ALA A 262 7.49 28.57 9.24
C ALA A 262 8.10 27.26 9.77
N TYR A 263 9.26 26.84 9.25
CA TYR A 263 9.88 25.57 9.62
C TYR A 263 11.37 25.71 9.88
N ALA A 264 11.84 25.05 10.95
CA ALA A 264 13.27 25.02 11.29
C ALA A 264 14.12 24.24 10.27
N THR A 265 13.53 23.28 9.55
CA THR A 265 14.23 22.49 8.53
C THR A 265 13.38 22.29 7.29
N ARG A 266 14.05 22.09 6.15
CA ARG A 266 13.37 21.73 4.90
C ARG A 266 12.63 20.40 5.01
N LEU A 267 13.19 19.42 5.71
CA LEU A 267 12.52 18.14 5.95
C LEU A 267 11.22 18.32 6.73
N SER A 268 11.19 19.19 7.74
CA SER A 268 9.96 19.50 8.50
C SER A 268 8.87 20.11 7.62
N ARG A 269 9.24 21.01 6.69
CA ARG A 269 8.29 21.56 5.70
C ARG A 269 7.81 20.50 4.72
N ASP A 270 8.74 19.77 4.12
CA ASP A 270 8.47 18.78 3.07
C ASP A 270 7.78 17.51 3.63
N THR A 271 7.50 17.46 4.94
CA THR A 271 6.73 16.42 5.64
C THR A 271 5.47 16.95 6.34
N ASP A 272 5.11 18.23 6.18
CA ASP A 272 3.87 18.77 6.73
C ASP A 272 2.66 18.42 5.85
N TYR A 273 2.18 17.20 6.01
CA TYR A 273 0.98 16.71 5.32
C TYR A 273 -0.31 17.42 5.75
N SER A 274 -0.30 18.32 6.75
CA SER A 274 -1.47 19.19 7.01
C SER A 274 -1.77 20.15 5.85
N LYS A 275 -0.83 20.32 4.92
CA LYS A 275 -0.97 21.15 3.73
C LYS A 275 -1.40 20.37 2.48
N ALA A 276 -1.43 19.04 2.54
CA ALA A 276 -1.76 18.22 1.38
C ALA A 276 -3.16 18.54 0.82
N GLY A 277 -3.28 18.64 -0.52
CA GLY A 277 -4.55 18.89 -1.21
C GLY A 277 -5.01 20.34 -1.25
N LEU A 278 -4.23 21.30 -0.73
CA LEU A 278 -4.58 22.72 -0.80
C LEU A 278 -4.65 23.27 -2.23
N ALA A 279 -3.92 22.67 -3.18
CA ALA A 279 -3.91 23.11 -4.57
C ALA A 279 -5.02 22.50 -5.44
N GLY A 280 -5.87 21.62 -4.89
CA GLY A 280 -6.92 20.91 -5.64
C GLY A 280 -6.46 19.55 -6.16
#